data_AF-A0A1Q5ID30-F1
#
_entry.id   AF-A0A1Q5ID30-F1
#
_cell.length_a   1.000
_cell.length_b   1.000
_cell.length_c   1.000
_cell.angle_alpha   90.00
_cell.angle_beta   90.00
_cell.angle_gamma   90.00
#
_symmetry.space_group_name_H-M   'P 1'
#
loop_
_entity.id
_entity.type
_entity.pdbx_description
1 polymer ?
#
loop_
_entity_poly.entity_id
_entity_poly.type
_entity_poly.pdbx_seq_one_letter_code
_entity_poly.pdbx_strand_id
1 'polypeptide(L)'
;MARANLRRLVTGLVLTGAAIAAPLATAAPASATQSSCIIHMSDLGYVIGPKVRSACGWPADHFPIWKPSPACMGILSDIGVSNWQHRYSACMRA
;
A
#
# COMPACT_ATOMS: atom_id res chain seq x y z
N MET A 1 -12.75 -29.93 13.02
CA MET A 1 -12.24 -30.22 11.66
C MET A 1 -13.22 -29.66 10.64
N ALA A 2 -12.73 -28.79 9.73
CA ALA A 2 -13.32 -28.26 8.47
C ALA A 2 -14.72 -27.58 8.48
N ARG A 3 -15.06 -26.56 7.68
CA ARG A 3 -14.40 -25.49 6.88
C ARG A 3 -15.52 -24.47 6.56
N ALA A 4 -15.15 -23.20 6.36
CA ALA A 4 -16.05 -22.04 6.47
C ALA A 4 -17.19 -21.98 5.45
N ASN A 5 -18.37 -21.67 6.00
CA ASN A 5 -19.66 -21.53 5.34
C ASN A 5 -19.87 -20.14 4.74
N LEU A 6 -20.53 -20.13 3.58
CA LEU A 6 -21.29 -19.03 3.01
C LEU A 6 -22.04 -18.22 4.08
N ARG A 7 -21.73 -16.92 4.22
CA ARG A 7 -22.59 -15.99 4.98
C ARG A 7 -22.60 -14.60 4.34
N ARG A 8 -23.55 -14.39 3.41
CA ARG A 8 -24.19 -13.10 3.22
C ARG A 8 -25.22 -12.91 4.35
N LEU A 9 -24.99 -11.96 5.24
CA LEU A 9 -25.99 -11.36 6.14
C LEU A 9 -25.51 -9.91 6.29
N VAL A 10 -25.90 -8.97 5.42
CA VAL A 10 -27.11 -8.13 5.55
C VAL A 10 -27.50 -7.90 7.00
N THR A 11 -26.99 -6.81 7.59
CA THR A 11 -27.61 -6.19 8.75
C THR A 11 -27.37 -4.69 8.67
N GLY A 12 -28.35 -3.98 8.13
CA GLY A 12 -28.43 -2.52 8.13
C GLY A 12 -29.84 -2.12 8.51
N LEU A 13 -30.08 -1.99 9.82
CA LEU A 13 -31.25 -1.28 10.36
C LEU A 13 -30.92 0.21 10.34
N VAL A 14 -31.72 0.97 9.61
CA VAL A 14 -31.60 2.42 9.42
C VAL A 14 -31.93 3.14 10.73
N LEU A 15 -31.06 4.06 11.16
CA LEU A 15 -31.40 5.09 12.14
C LEU A 15 -31.02 6.47 11.59
N THR A 16 -32.05 7.29 11.52
CA THR A 16 -32.17 8.68 11.08
C THR A 16 -31.29 9.67 11.82
N GLY A 17 -30.81 10.67 11.07
CA GLY A 17 -30.70 12.05 11.55
C GLY A 17 -29.36 12.49 12.13
N ALA A 18 -28.60 13.25 11.34
CA ALA A 18 -28.01 14.54 11.72
C ALA A 18 -27.15 15.03 10.55
N ALA A 19 -27.46 16.22 10.05
CA ALA A 19 -26.57 16.95 9.18
C ALA A 19 -25.27 17.23 9.93
N ILE A 20 -24.17 16.58 9.53
CA ILE A 20 -22.83 17.07 9.84
C ILE A 20 -21.98 16.84 8.60
N ALA A 21 -21.29 17.91 8.21
CA ALA A 21 -20.43 18.04 7.07
C ALA A 21 -19.57 16.78 6.79
N ALA A 22 -19.49 16.44 5.50
CA ALA A 22 -18.32 15.87 4.83
C ALA A 22 -17.33 15.04 5.69
N PRO A 23 -17.03 13.83 5.21
CA PRO A 23 -15.76 13.70 4.54
C PRO A 23 -16.10 13.76 3.07
N LEU A 24 -15.75 14.89 2.47
CA LEU A 24 -15.09 14.86 1.19
C LEU A 24 -14.17 13.64 1.28
N ALA A 25 -14.48 12.57 0.55
CA ALA A 25 -13.56 11.46 0.39
C ALA A 25 -12.42 12.02 -0.45
N THR A 26 -11.63 12.89 0.20
CA THR A 26 -10.36 13.40 -0.22
C THR A 26 -9.53 12.17 -0.49
N ALA A 27 -9.20 12.01 -1.77
CA ALA A 27 -8.19 11.12 -2.32
C ALA A 27 -7.38 10.35 -1.25
N ALA A 28 -7.51 9.02 -1.22
CA ALA A 28 -6.47 8.20 -0.60
C ALA A 28 -5.96 7.15 -1.60
N PRO A 29 -5.31 7.54 -2.71
CA PRO A 29 -4.45 6.63 -3.45
C PRO A 29 -3.18 6.24 -2.66
N ALA A 30 -2.96 6.77 -1.45
CA ALA A 30 -1.78 6.46 -0.63
C ALA A 30 -1.78 5.04 -0.01
N SER A 31 -2.95 4.41 0.20
CA SER A 31 -3.03 3.12 0.89
C SER A 31 -3.08 1.90 -0.05
N ALA A 32 -3.61 2.05 -1.25
CA ALA A 32 -3.70 0.96 -2.22
C ALA A 32 -2.32 0.60 -2.81
N THR A 33 -1.51 1.62 -3.07
CA THR A 33 -0.20 1.50 -3.71
C THR A 33 0.84 1.05 -2.68
N GLN A 34 0.82 1.61 -1.46
CA GLN A 34 1.62 1.09 -0.33
C GLN A 34 1.39 -0.41 -0.08
N SER A 35 0.15 -0.87 -0.13
CA SER A 35 -0.19 -2.30 0.06
C SER A 35 0.40 -3.17 -1.05
N SER A 36 0.38 -2.68 -2.30
CA SER A 36 0.91 -3.38 -3.46
C SER A 36 2.44 -3.52 -3.42
N CYS A 37 3.14 -2.47 -2.99
CA CYS A 37 4.58 -2.52 -2.75
C CYS A 37 4.95 -3.52 -1.65
N ILE A 38 4.20 -3.53 -0.54
CA ILE A 38 4.43 -4.46 0.58
C ILE A 38 4.21 -5.91 0.14
N ILE A 39 3.12 -6.20 -0.57
CA ILE A 39 2.81 -7.55 -1.08
C ILE A 39 3.90 -8.00 -2.05
N HIS A 40 4.33 -7.13 -2.97
CA HIS A 40 5.39 -7.43 -3.93
C HIS A 40 6.72 -7.74 -3.24
N MET A 41 7.09 -6.98 -2.20
CA MET A 41 8.27 -7.26 -1.38
C MET A 41 8.17 -8.61 -0.66
N SER A 42 6.97 -8.97 -0.18
CA SER A 42 6.75 -10.25 0.47
C SER A 42 6.83 -11.42 -0.51
N ASP A 43 6.34 -11.24 -1.74
CA ASP A 43 6.40 -12.22 -2.83
C ASP A 43 7.85 -12.47 -3.28
N LEU A 44 8.68 -11.42 -3.29
CA LEU A 44 10.11 -11.51 -3.51
C LEU A 44 10.88 -12.16 -2.34
N GLY A 45 10.21 -12.50 -1.24
CA GLY A 45 10.80 -13.17 -0.07
C GLY A 45 11.43 -12.23 0.96
N TYR A 46 11.16 -10.92 0.90
CA TYR A 46 11.66 -9.97 1.91
C TYR A 46 10.79 -9.95 3.17
N VAL A 47 11.45 -9.78 4.32
CA VAL A 47 10.76 -9.59 5.60
C VAL A 47 10.17 -8.20 5.67
N ILE A 48 8.84 -8.11 5.77
CA ILE A 48 8.12 -6.83 5.84
C ILE A 48 8.24 -6.25 7.24
N GLY A 49 9.23 -5.36 7.41
CA GLY A 49 9.41 -4.56 8.62
C GLY A 49 8.82 -3.14 8.54
N PRO A 50 8.90 -2.37 9.64
CA PRO A 50 8.50 -0.96 9.65
C PRO A 50 9.27 -0.11 8.63
N LYS A 51 10.53 -0.47 8.33
CA LYS A 51 11.32 0.21 7.30
C LYS A 51 10.82 -0.07 5.87
N VAL A 52 10.38 -1.30 5.57
CA VAL A 52 9.76 -1.63 4.26
C VAL A 52 8.44 -0.87 4.10
N ARG A 53 7.64 -0.81 5.17
CA ARG A 53 6.39 -0.02 5.19
C ARG A 53 6.66 1.47 4.97
N SER A 54 7.71 2.01 5.60
CA SER A 54 8.16 3.39 5.40
C SER A 54 8.60 3.63 3.95
N ALA A 55 9.38 2.73 3.36
CA ALA A 55 9.79 2.83 1.95
C ALA A 55 8.60 2.82 0.99
N CYS A 56 7.66 1.88 1.19
CA CYS A 56 6.41 1.81 0.43
C CYS A 56 5.44 2.97 0.71
N GLY A 57 5.76 3.87 1.65
CA GLY A 57 5.02 5.13 1.87
C GLY A 57 5.41 6.26 0.92
N TRP A 58 6.44 6.06 0.10
CA TRP A 58 6.90 7.05 -0.88
C TRP A 58 6.44 6.65 -2.28
N PRO A 59 5.31 7.19 -2.76
CA PRO A 59 4.72 6.78 -4.03
C PRO A 59 5.63 7.09 -5.21
N ALA A 60 5.42 6.41 -6.33
CA ALA A 60 6.10 6.75 -7.56
C ALA A 60 5.75 8.19 -8.00
N ASP A 61 6.75 8.93 -8.47
CA ASP A 61 6.61 10.29 -8.96
C ASP A 61 6.36 10.26 -10.48
N HIS A 62 5.47 11.13 -10.95
CA HIS A 62 5.16 11.27 -12.37
C HIS A 62 5.67 12.62 -12.88
N PHE A 63 6.98 12.71 -13.20
CA PHE A 63 7.53 13.90 -13.87
C PHE A 63 8.93 13.60 -14.45
N PRO A 64 9.17 13.63 -15.79
CA PRO A 64 8.23 13.69 -16.93
C PRO A 64 7.62 12.34 -17.35
N ILE A 65 8.05 11.24 -16.71
CA ILE A 65 7.51 9.87 -16.85
C ILE A 65 7.38 9.25 -15.47
N TRP A 66 6.61 8.16 -15.33
CA TRP A 66 6.55 7.40 -14.08
C TRP A 66 7.93 6.91 -13.66
N LYS A 67 8.38 7.35 -12.49
CA LYS A 67 9.67 6.99 -11.89
C LYS A 67 9.44 6.62 -10.42
N PRO A 68 10.16 5.62 -9.90
CA PRO A 68 10.13 5.36 -8.46
C PRO A 68 10.73 6.55 -7.71
N SER A 69 10.16 6.88 -6.55
CA SER A 69 10.70 7.95 -5.72
C SER A 69 12.13 7.62 -5.28
N PRO A 70 13.05 8.61 -5.28
CA PRO A 70 14.42 8.41 -4.81
C PRO A 70 14.45 8.02 -3.33
N ALA A 71 13.47 8.47 -2.55
CA ALA A 71 13.30 8.10 -1.14
C ALA A 71 12.97 6.61 -0.98
N CYS A 72 12.03 6.06 -1.77
CA CYS A 72 11.72 4.63 -1.71
C CYS A 72 12.96 3.78 -2.04
N MET A 73 13.69 4.14 -3.11
CA MET A 73 14.91 3.42 -3.48
C MET A 73 15.99 3.54 -2.40
N GLY A 74 16.18 4.72 -1.82
CA GLY A 74 17.16 4.96 -0.76
C GLY A 74 16.89 4.14 0.49
N ILE A 75 15.66 4.14 0.99
CA ILE A 75 15.28 3.38 2.21
C ILE A 75 15.42 1.88 1.97
N LEU A 76 15.00 1.37 0.81
CA LEU A 76 15.18 -0.06 0.51
C LEU A 76 16.66 -0.44 0.37
N SER A 77 17.50 0.48 -0.10
CA SER A 77 18.95 0.28 -0.14
C SER A 77 19.58 0.22 1.26
N ASP A 78 19.17 1.12 2.15
CA ASP A 78 19.62 1.17 3.55
C ASP A 78 19.31 -0.14 4.31
N ILE A 79 18.16 -0.75 4.03
CA ILE A 79 17.76 -2.00 4.68
C ILE A 79 18.34 -3.27 4.05
N GLY A 80 19.23 -3.13 3.06
CA GLY A 80 19.93 -4.25 2.46
C GLY A 80 19.23 -4.90 1.27
N VAL A 81 18.24 -4.25 0.64
CA VAL A 81 17.72 -4.69 -0.67
C VAL A 81 18.72 -4.29 -1.75
N SER A 82 19.79 -5.07 -1.91
CA SER A 82 20.87 -4.77 -2.88
C SER A 82 20.42 -4.90 -4.34
N ASN A 83 19.39 -5.70 -4.61
CA ASN A 83 18.88 -5.91 -5.96
C ASN A 83 18.19 -4.65 -6.49
N TRP A 84 18.75 -4.05 -7.54
CA TRP A 84 18.18 -2.86 -8.18
C TRP A 84 16.77 -3.11 -8.70
N GLN A 85 16.55 -4.23 -9.39
CA GLN A 85 15.26 -4.59 -9.98
C GLN A 85 14.17 -4.81 -8.91
N HIS A 86 14.52 -5.33 -7.73
CA HIS A 86 13.57 -5.54 -6.65
C HIS A 86 13.13 -4.20 -6.05
N ARG A 87 14.08 -3.29 -5.82
CA ARG A 87 13.79 -1.92 -5.39
C ARG A 87 12.94 -1.17 -6.41
N TYR A 88 13.36 -1.20 -7.67
CA TYR A 88 12.68 -0.50 -8.76
C TYR A 88 11.24 -0.99 -8.94
N SER A 89 11.04 -2.30 -9.04
CA SER A 89 9.70 -2.88 -9.22
C SER A 89 8.78 -2.69 -8.02
N ALA A 90 9.31 -2.68 -6.79
CA ALA A 90 8.52 -2.38 -5.59
C ALA A 90 8.14 -0.91 -5.51
N CYS A 91 9.09 0.00 -5.73
CA CYS A 91 8.84 1.45 -5.68
C CYS A 91 7.95 1.96 -6.81
N MET A 92 7.95 1.28 -7.97
CA MET A 92 6.99 1.55 -9.04
C MET A 92 5.56 1.14 -8.68
N ARG A 93 5.41 0.29 -7.65
CA ARG A 93 4.13 -0.21 -7.14
C ARG A 93 3.79 0.39 -5.78
N ALA A 94 4.51 1.42 -5.32
CA ALA A 94 4.36 2.10 -4.03
C ALA A 94 3.44 3.32 -4.11
#